data_AF-A0A7W9LV06-F1
#
_entry.id   AF-A0A7W9LV06-F1
#
_cell.length_a   1.000
_cell.length_b   1.000
_cell.length_c   1.000
_cell.angle_alpha   90.00
_cell.angle_beta   90.00
_cell.angle_gamma   90.00
#
_symmetry.space_group_name_H-M   'P 1'
#
loop_
_entity.id
_entity.type
_entity.pdbx_description
1 polymer ?
#
loop_
_entity_poly.entity_id
_entity_poly.type
_entity_poly.pdbx_seq_one_letter_code
_entity_poly.pdbx_strand_id
1 'polypeptide(L)'
;MREGARLHLDYSAQSLWSIDRMIEGIRREGAPYAAVREVLRGFGAYAGEVMARQTGAEWWATGGDHWIRTPDGRLWDPIDEARRCYAGHGSLRLLCRDATTAAPRR
;
A
#
# COMPACT_ATOMS: atom_id res chain seq x y z
N MET A 1 -20.79 4.51 20.13
CA MET A 1 -19.89 5.52 19.53
C MET A 1 -18.48 5.05 19.78
N ARG A 2 -17.77 4.48 18.79
CA ARG A 2 -16.35 4.15 18.95
C ARG A 2 -15.56 5.38 18.55
N GLU A 3 -14.94 6.02 19.53
CA GLU A 3 -13.98 7.10 19.34
C GLU A 3 -12.99 6.70 18.24
N GLY A 4 -12.89 7.53 17.21
CA GLY A 4 -12.01 7.27 16.07
C GLY A 4 -10.58 7.12 16.56
N ALA A 5 -10.07 5.89 16.55
CA ALA A 5 -8.64 5.66 16.65
C ALA A 5 -8.01 6.46 15.50
N ARG A 6 -7.38 7.60 15.82
CA ARG A 6 -6.67 8.40 14.82
C ARG A 6 -5.63 7.47 14.21
N LEU A 7 -5.84 7.16 12.94
CA LEU A 7 -4.92 6.40 12.15
C LEU A 7 -3.59 7.15 12.11
N HIS A 8 -2.58 6.61 12.78
CA HIS A 8 -1.24 7.18 12.73
C HIS A 8 -0.59 6.75 11.42
N LEU A 9 -0.44 7.72 10.51
CA LEU A 9 0.21 7.56 9.21
C LEU A 9 1.56 8.25 9.24
N ASP A 10 2.51 7.60 9.91
CA ASP A 10 3.86 8.11 10.17
C ASP A 10 4.89 7.69 9.12
N TYR A 11 4.43 7.13 7.99
CA TYR A 11 5.26 6.61 6.90
C TYR A 11 6.18 5.44 7.29
N SER A 12 5.99 4.82 8.45
CA SER A 12 6.69 3.58 8.80
C SER A 12 6.09 2.36 8.12
N ALA A 13 6.90 1.31 7.95
CA ALA A 13 6.40 -0.01 7.53
C ALA A 13 5.35 -0.58 8.51
N GLN A 14 5.37 -0.18 9.78
CA GLN A 14 4.40 -0.63 10.78
C GLN A 14 3.01 -0.06 10.54
N SER A 15 2.91 1.20 10.09
CA SER A 15 1.64 1.84 9.76
C SER A 15 0.82 1.08 8.69
N LEU A 16 1.49 0.31 7.82
CA LEU A 16 0.84 -0.53 6.80
C LEU A 16 -0.02 -1.65 7.39
N TRP A 17 0.29 -2.12 8.60
CA TRP A 17 -0.58 -3.08 9.30
C TRP A 17 -1.95 -2.48 9.60
N SER A 18 -1.99 -1.21 10.00
CA SER A 18 -3.24 -0.48 10.23
C SER A 18 -4.02 -0.31 8.94
N ILE A 19 -3.34 -0.04 7.82
CA ILE A 19 -3.97 0.04 6.49
C ILE A 19 -4.58 -1.30 6.08
N ASP A 20 -3.83 -2.40 6.14
CA ASP A 20 -4.34 -3.74 5.81
C ASP A 20 -5.60 -4.07 6.63
N ARG A 21 -5.61 -3.71 7.92
CA ARG A 21 -6.77 -3.90 8.81
C ARG A 21 -7.99 -3.05 8.40
N MET A 22 -7.79 -1.82 7.93
CA MET A 22 -8.89 -0.99 7.45
C MET A 22 -9.45 -1.49 6.13
N ILE A 23 -8.60 -1.90 5.19
CA ILE A 23 -9.06 -2.49 3.93
C ILE A 23 -9.91 -3.73 4.20
N GLU A 24 -9.46 -4.60 5.12
CA GLU A 24 -10.23 -5.76 5.56
C GLU A 24 -11.55 -5.37 6.24
N GLY A 25 -11.56 -4.30 7.04
CA GLY A 25 -12.78 -3.75 7.65
C GLY A 25 -13.81 -3.32 6.60
N ILE A 26 -13.38 -2.49 5.65
CA ILE A 26 -14.21 -2.01 4.53
C ILE A 26 -14.74 -3.19 3.70
N ARG A 27 -13.90 -4.20 3.45
CA ARG A 27 -14.29 -5.43 2.73
C ARG A 27 -15.40 -6.18 3.46
N ARG A 28 -15.30 -6.32 4.78
CA ARG A 28 -16.31 -7.00 5.61
C ARG A 28 -17.64 -6.24 5.66
N GLU A 29 -17.60 -4.92 5.52
CA GLU A 29 -18.81 -4.10 5.40
C GLU A 29 -19.52 -4.27 4.04
N GLY A 30 -18.89 -4.97 3.08
CA GLY A 30 -19.50 -5.32 1.79
C GLY A 30 -19.65 -4.14 0.83
N ALA A 31 -18.82 -3.10 0.98
CA ALA A 31 -18.90 -1.91 0.14
C ALA A 31 -18.72 -2.25 -1.36
N PRO A 32 -19.48 -1.65 -2.28
CA PRO A 32 -19.19 -1.81 -3.71
C PRO A 32 -17.81 -1.25 -4.06
N TYR A 33 -17.03 -1.94 -4.90
CA TYR A 33 -15.69 -1.49 -5.28
C TYR A 33 -15.65 -0.04 -5.79
N ALA A 34 -16.65 0.36 -6.58
CA ALA A 34 -16.75 1.71 -7.12
C ALA A 34 -16.79 2.79 -6.02
N ALA A 35 -17.39 2.50 -4.86
CA ALA A 35 -17.47 3.43 -3.73
C ALA A 35 -16.15 3.56 -2.97
N VAL A 36 -15.27 2.55 -3.06
CA VAL A 36 -14.01 2.49 -2.31
C VAL A 36 -12.77 2.70 -3.18
N ARG A 37 -12.94 2.81 -4.50
CA ARG A 37 -11.84 2.92 -5.47
C ARG A 37 -10.84 4.04 -5.12
N GLU A 38 -11.34 5.24 -4.80
CA GLU A 38 -10.47 6.39 -4.46
C GLU A 38 -9.73 6.19 -3.13
N VAL A 39 -10.38 5.63 -2.10
CA VAL A 39 -9.71 5.38 -0.81
C VAL A 39 -8.66 4.28 -0.93
N LEU A 40 -8.92 3.22 -1.71
CA LEU A 40 -7.94 2.17 -2.00
C LEU A 40 -6.75 2.73 -2.79
N ARG A 41 -7.00 3.61 -3.75
CA ARG A 41 -5.92 4.34 -4.46
C ARG A 41 -5.07 5.16 -3.49
N GLY A 42 -5.71 5.85 -2.54
CA GLY A 42 -5.00 6.59 -1.48
C GLY A 42 -4.15 5.69 -0.58
N PHE A 43 -4.68 4.53 -0.17
CA PHE A 43 -3.93 3.55 0.61
C PHE A 43 -2.74 2.98 -0.15
N GLY A 44 -2.91 2.66 -1.43
CA GLY A 44 -1.81 2.23 -2.29
C GLY A 44 -0.75 3.33 -2.48
N ALA A 45 -1.17 4.58 -2.70
CA ALA A 45 -0.23 5.70 -2.79
C ALA A 45 0.57 5.89 -1.49
N TYR A 46 -0.08 5.80 -0.33
CA TYR A 46 0.59 5.86 0.97
C TYR A 46 1.58 4.70 1.15
N ALA A 47 1.21 3.48 0.76
CA ALA A 47 2.12 2.34 0.81
C ALA A 47 3.34 2.53 -0.11
N GLY A 48 3.14 3.09 -1.30
CA GLY A 48 4.24 3.44 -2.19
C GLY A 48 5.19 4.47 -1.58
N GLU A 49 4.67 5.49 -0.89
CA GLU A 49 5.50 6.46 -0.15
C GLU A 49 6.33 5.80 0.96
N VAL A 50 5.74 4.87 1.71
CA VAL A 50 6.47 4.08 2.72
C VAL A 50 7.58 3.27 2.03
N MET A 51 7.29 2.59 0.92
CA MET A 51 8.28 1.80 0.19
C MET A 51 9.43 2.66 -0.34
N ALA A 52 9.14 3.82 -0.93
CA ALA A 52 10.14 4.77 -1.42
C ALA A 52 11.11 5.17 -0.30
N ARG A 53 10.58 5.50 0.88
CA ARG A 53 11.40 5.88 2.06
C ARG A 53 12.23 4.71 2.62
N GLN A 54 11.65 3.52 2.68
CA GLN A 54 12.29 2.35 3.28
C GLN A 54 13.38 1.74 2.40
N THR A 55 13.27 1.89 1.07
CA THR A 55 14.15 1.21 0.11
C THR A 55 14.98 2.15 -0.76
N GLY A 56 14.69 3.46 -0.72
CA GLY A 56 15.22 4.41 -1.69
C GLY A 56 14.63 4.25 -3.09
N ALA A 57 13.47 3.62 -3.19
CA ALA A 57 12.76 3.44 -4.46
C ALA A 57 12.16 4.77 -4.97
N GLU A 58 11.95 4.83 -6.27
CA GLU A 58 11.41 6.00 -6.96
C GLU A 58 10.02 5.71 -7.52
N TRP A 59 9.18 6.75 -7.61
CA TRP A 59 7.93 6.66 -8.34
C TRP A 59 8.17 6.69 -9.85
N TRP A 60 7.51 5.78 -10.55
CA TRP A 60 7.42 5.76 -12.00
C TRP A 60 5.96 5.83 -12.43
N ALA A 61 5.65 6.78 -13.30
CA ALA A 61 4.33 6.93 -13.88
C ALA A 61 4.41 6.82 -15.41
N THR A 62 3.65 5.88 -15.97
CA THR A 62 3.50 5.70 -17.42
C THR A 62 2.06 5.32 -17.72
N GLY A 63 1.43 5.99 -18.69
CA GLY A 63 0.08 5.65 -19.13
C GLY A 63 -1.03 5.80 -18.07
N GLY A 64 -0.77 6.48 -16.96
CA GLY A 64 -1.72 6.63 -15.84
C GLY A 64 -1.50 5.63 -14.70
N ASP A 65 -0.68 4.61 -14.91
CA ASP A 65 -0.28 3.65 -13.86
C ASP A 65 0.88 4.23 -13.04
N HIS A 66 0.90 3.92 -11.74
CA HIS A 66 1.90 4.42 -10.80
C HIS A 66 2.60 3.24 -10.12
N TRP A 67 3.90 3.13 -10.34
CA TRP A 67 4.75 2.04 -9.88
C TRP A 67 5.82 2.57 -8.93
N ILE A 68 6.29 1.71 -8.03
CA ILE A 68 7.50 1.91 -7.27
C ILE A 68 8.62 1.12 -7.92
N ARG A 69 9.70 1.79 -8.30
CA ARG A 69 10.91 1.16 -8.83
C ARG A 69 11.99 1.11 -7.75
N THR A 70 12.27 -0.08 -7.23
CA THR A 70 13.35 -0.28 -6.26
C THR A 70 14.74 -0.16 -6.91
N PRO A 71 15.82 0.10 -6.15
CA PRO A 71 17.16 0.29 -6.71
C PRO A 71 17.71 -0.90 -7.52
N ASP A 72 17.24 -2.12 -7.25
CA ASP A 72 17.54 -3.32 -8.02
C ASP A 72 16.77 -3.39 -9.36
N GLY A 73 15.95 -2.39 -9.66
CA GLY A 73 15.25 -2.22 -10.93
C GLY A 73 13.87 -2.89 -11.00
N ARG A 74 13.46 -3.62 -9.95
CA ARG A 74 12.12 -4.23 -9.89
C ARG A 74 11.03 -3.18 -9.76
N LEU A 75 9.87 -3.49 -10.34
CA LEU A 75 8.67 -2.67 -10.29
C LEU A 75 7.63 -3.30 -9.38
N TRP A 76 6.98 -2.46 -8.59
CA TRP A 76 5.96 -2.85 -7.63
C TRP A 76 4.75 -1.94 -7.80
N ASP A 77 3.55 -2.50 -7.77
CA ASP A 77 2.30 -1.74 -7.89
C ASP A 77 1.57 -1.71 -6.56
N PRO A 78 1.77 -0.67 -5.73
CA PRO A 78 1.08 -0.59 -4.45
C PRO A 78 -0.40 -0.21 -4.61
N ILE A 79 -0.81 0.38 -5.75
CA ILE A 79 -2.21 0.70 -6.03
C ILE A 79 -2.98 -0.57 -6.36
N ASP A 80 -2.45 -1.42 -7.24
CA ASP A 80 -3.03 -2.73 -7.52
C ASP A 80 -3.00 -3.62 -6.28
N GLU A 81 -1.93 -3.61 -5.49
CA GLU A 81 -1.88 -4.41 -4.26
C GLU A 81 -2.97 -4.00 -3.26
N ALA A 82 -3.29 -2.70 -3.12
CA ALA A 82 -4.41 -2.25 -2.29
C ALA A 82 -5.76 -2.78 -2.82
N ARG A 83 -5.94 -2.83 -4.15
CA ARG A 83 -7.10 -3.45 -4.80
C ARG A 83 -7.16 -4.95 -4.53
N ARG A 84 -6.03 -5.66 -4.63
CA ARG A 84 -5.95 -7.08 -4.31
C ARG A 84 -6.33 -7.31 -2.85
N CYS A 85 -5.79 -6.50 -1.92
CA CYS A 85 -6.09 -6.61 -0.49
C CYS A 85 -7.59 -6.53 -0.25
N TYR A 86 -8.26 -5.60 -0.93
CA TYR A 86 -9.71 -5.46 -0.89
C TYR A 86 -10.46 -6.67 -1.46
N ALA A 87 -9.93 -7.31 -2.50
CA ALA A 87 -10.46 -8.56 -3.02
C ALA A 87 -10.20 -9.78 -2.11
N GLY A 88 -9.49 -9.60 -0.98
CA GLY A 88 -9.12 -10.68 -0.06
C GLY A 88 -7.82 -11.39 -0.43
N HIS A 89 -6.97 -10.77 -1.26
CA HIS A 89 -5.71 -11.34 -1.74
C HIS A 89 -4.57 -10.34 -1.52
N GLY A 90 -3.43 -10.73 -0.99
CA GLY A 90 -2.30 -9.80 -0.84
C GLY A 90 -2.30 -8.99 0.47
N SER A 91 -1.30 -8.12 0.61
CA SER A 91 -1.05 -7.30 1.80
C SER A 91 -0.03 -6.21 1.47
N LEU A 92 -0.37 -4.95 1.78
CA LEU A 92 0.56 -3.83 1.58
C LEU A 92 1.80 -3.98 2.47
N ARG A 93 1.63 -4.53 3.67
CA ARG A 93 2.77 -4.85 4.56
C ARG A 93 3.69 -5.90 3.94
N LEU A 94 3.13 -6.96 3.34
CA LEU A 94 3.94 -8.00 2.70
C LEU A 94 4.63 -7.48 1.44
N LEU A 95 3.93 -6.72 0.60
CA LEU A 95 4.53 -6.02 -0.55
C LEU A 95 5.72 -5.16 -0.12
N CYS A 96 5.56 -4.33 0.90
CA CYS A 96 6.63 -3.47 1.40
C CYS A 96 7.81 -4.29 1.97
N ARG A 97 7.53 -5.38 2.69
CA ARG A 97 8.57 -6.28 3.23
C ARG A 97 9.36 -6.94 2.12
N ASP A 98 8.68 -7.43 1.09
CA ASP A 98 9.29 -8.16 -0.02
C ASP A 98 10.13 -7.19 -0.87
N ALA A 99 9.66 -5.96 -1.12
CA ALA A 99 10.44 -4.90 -1.74
C ALA A 99 11.68 -4.51 -0.93
N THR A 100 11.56 -4.42 0.39
CA THR A 100 12.70 -4.15 1.29
C THR A 100 13.72 -5.29 1.30
N THR A 101 13.26 -6.53 1.14
CA THR A 101 14.14 -7.71 1.11
C THR A 101 14.83 -7.88 -0.23
N ALA A 102 14.20 -7.42 -1.33
CA ALA A 102 14.80 -7.39 -2.66
C ALA A 102 15.82 -6.26 -2.84
N ALA A 103 15.70 -5.18 -2.06
CA ALA A 103 16.63 -4.06 -2.12
C ALA A 103 18.06 -4.49 -1.66
N PRO A 104 19.12 -4.08 -2.38
CA PRO A 104 20.48 -4.37 -1.95
C PRO A 104 20.73 -3.73 -0.58
N ARG A 105 21.26 -4.51 0.38
CA ARG A 105 21.72 -3.97 1.66
C ARG A 105 22.87 -3.00 1.37
N ARG A 106 22.67 -1.72 1.70
CA ARG A 106 23.74 -0.72 1.67
C ARG A 106 24.86 -1.08 2.64
#